data_AF-A0A4Y2UT85-F1
#
_entry.id   AF-A0A4Y2UT85-F1
#
_cell.length_a   1.000
_cell.length_b   1.000
_cell.length_c   1.000
_cell.angle_alpha   90.00
_cell.angle_beta   90.00
_cell.angle_gamma   90.00
#
_symmetry.space_group_name_H-M   'P 1'
#
loop_
_entity.id
_entity.type
_entity.pdbx_description
1 polymer ?
#
loop_
_entity_poly.entity_id
_entity_poly.type
_entity_poly.pdbx_seq_one_letter_code
_entity_poly.pdbx_strand_id
1 'polypeptide(L)'
;SGGTITEDLGEDSKNESCLTKETVIRLAKLGIKIEKYYKSSRDIEWGILNDKIYILQSRPVTNAAAITDEEIKREFDSPLRCENEYTTVANVGEVMPGAISPMTIDLMVKFFGGAMEKQSLEKGFIDNFYKCKYFQPGILTFTNHMMLTVVELITRYGVNTPASNGFMISIFGRILDDPDLLDYAHEKVKEGIQQSWYFNLRYYWDLFFFDFTLPKVWKKIFDYHMGFMKHETAKETFDSLMNSCSVFDDAAKKHMECTENSSNWNMIMFSILCKTKESAYTSN
;
A
#
# COMPACT_ATOMS: atom_id res chain seq x y z
N SER A 1 4.28 66.53 4.98
CA SER A 1 3.41 65.59 4.24
C SER A 1 4.29 64.45 3.75
N GLY A 2 3.96 63.20 4.11
CA GLY A 2 4.66 62.01 3.60
C GLY A 2 4.12 61.60 2.23
N GLY A 3 4.97 61.06 1.37
CA GLY A 3 4.63 60.62 0.01
C GLY A 3 5.85 60.03 -0.67
N THR A 4 5.65 59.48 -1.87
CA THR A 4 6.72 58.88 -2.68
C THR A 4 6.84 59.66 -3.99
N ILE A 5 8.08 59.90 -4.44
CA ILE A 5 8.39 60.48 -5.75
C ILE A 5 9.15 59.42 -6.54
N THR A 6 8.83 59.30 -7.83
CA THR A 6 9.56 58.42 -8.75
C THR A 6 10.44 59.29 -9.63
N GLU A 7 11.73 58.96 -9.69
CA GLU A 7 12.72 59.64 -10.54
C GLU A 7 13.40 58.60 -11.43
N ASP A 8 13.73 59.01 -12.65
CA ASP A 8 14.38 58.13 -13.62
C ASP A 8 15.89 58.10 -13.37
N LEU A 9 16.48 56.91 -13.41
CA LEU A 9 17.92 56.73 -13.24
C LEU A 9 18.64 56.95 -14.57
N GLY A 10 19.84 57.55 -14.52
CA GLY A 10 20.72 57.67 -15.68
C GLY A 10 21.11 56.31 -16.26
N GLU A 11 21.46 56.27 -17.55
CA GLU A 11 21.81 55.01 -18.27
C GLU A 11 22.96 54.26 -17.61
N ASP A 12 23.96 54.96 -17.08
CA ASP A 12 25.12 54.34 -16.42
C ASP A 12 24.70 53.59 -15.15
N SER A 13 23.86 54.21 -14.30
CA SER A 13 23.40 53.61 -13.05
C SER A 13 22.47 52.41 -13.25
N LYS A 14 21.82 52.30 -14.41
CA LYS A 14 20.97 51.14 -14.75
C LYS A 14 21.80 49.87 -15.03
N ASN A 15 23.06 50.03 -15.43
CA ASN A 15 23.97 48.92 -15.73
C ASN A 15 24.91 48.56 -14.57
N GLU A 16 24.88 49.32 -13.48
CA GLU A 16 25.67 49.05 -12.29
C GLU A 16 24.92 48.15 -11.29
N SER A 17 25.68 47.32 -10.57
CA SER A 17 25.13 46.55 -9.46
C SER A 17 24.71 47.50 -8.33
N CYS A 18 23.45 47.41 -7.90
CA CYS A 18 22.94 48.19 -6.77
C CYS A 18 23.58 47.83 -5.42
N LEU A 19 24.37 46.75 -5.37
CA LEU A 19 25.07 46.27 -4.17
C LEU A 19 26.53 45.97 -4.45
N THR A 20 27.38 46.25 -3.47
CA THR A 20 28.77 45.77 -3.45
C THR A 20 28.84 44.30 -3.08
N LYS A 21 29.92 43.62 -3.47
CA LYS A 21 30.14 42.20 -3.17
C LYS A 21 30.14 41.91 -1.66
N GLU A 22 30.71 42.80 -0.87
CA GLU A 22 30.78 42.73 0.58
C GLU A 22 29.37 42.80 1.20
N THR A 23 28.53 43.67 0.66
CA THR A 23 27.13 43.85 1.08
C THR A 23 26.30 42.61 0.77
N VAL A 24 26.45 42.04 -0.43
CA VAL A 24 25.78 40.79 -0.84
C VAL A 24 26.12 39.65 0.13
N ILE A 25 27.39 39.50 0.50
CA ILE A 25 27.82 38.45 1.44
C ILE A 25 27.21 38.68 2.84
N ARG A 26 27.17 39.93 3.32
CA ARG A 26 26.54 40.27 4.61
C ARG A 26 25.03 39.97 4.60
N LEU A 27 24.35 40.32 3.52
CA LEU A 27 22.92 40.06 3.33
C LEU A 27 22.62 38.56 3.27
N ALA A 28 23.41 37.79 2.53
CA ALA A 28 23.27 36.32 2.45
C ALA A 28 23.45 35.64 3.82
N LYS A 29 24.47 36.05 4.60
CA LYS A 29 24.68 35.55 5.97
C LYS A 29 23.49 35.85 6.88
N LEU A 30 22.90 37.04 6.73
CA LEU A 30 21.70 37.42 7.48
C LEU A 30 20.49 36.58 7.08
N GLY A 31 20.30 36.32 5.79
CA GLY A 31 19.27 35.41 5.27
C GLY A 31 19.35 34.01 5.86
N ILE A 32 20.55 33.41 5.87
CA ILE A 32 20.78 32.08 6.49
C ILE A 32 20.47 32.10 7.99
N LYS A 33 20.83 33.18 8.69
CA LYS A 33 20.54 33.31 10.13
C LYS A 33 19.04 33.37 10.39
N ILE A 34 18.30 34.09 9.56
CA ILE A 34 16.84 34.22 9.64
C ILE A 34 16.17 32.87 9.34
N GLU A 35 16.59 32.18 8.27
CA GLU A 35 16.07 30.85 7.92
C GLU A 35 16.30 29.84 9.05
N LYS A 36 17.51 29.80 9.63
CA LYS A 36 17.83 28.93 10.78
C LYS A 36 16.97 29.24 12.00
N TYR A 37 16.67 30.51 12.25
CA TYR A 37 15.82 30.92 13.37
C TYR A 37 14.38 30.44 13.20
N TYR A 38 13.82 30.59 12.00
CA TYR A 38 12.45 30.15 11.69
C TYR A 38 12.34 28.67 11.29
N LYS A 39 13.46 27.95 11.15
CA LYS A 39 13.55 26.54 10.71
C LYS A 39 12.82 26.27 9.39
N SER A 40 12.75 27.27 8.52
CA SER A 40 12.01 27.20 7.25
C SER A 40 12.36 28.37 6.35
N SER A 41 12.31 28.18 5.03
CA SER A 41 12.69 29.19 4.04
C SER A 41 11.80 30.43 4.15
N ARG A 42 12.41 31.62 4.04
CA ARG A 42 11.76 32.92 4.22
C ARG A 42 11.88 33.77 2.96
N ASP A 43 10.83 34.49 2.66
CA ASP A 43 10.84 35.65 1.76
C ASP A 43 11.03 36.91 2.63
N ILE A 44 12.05 37.72 2.32
CA ILE A 44 12.58 38.76 3.21
C ILE A 44 12.67 40.10 2.47
N GLU A 45 11.97 41.10 2.98
CA GLU A 45 12.12 42.48 2.55
C GLU A 45 13.16 43.19 3.43
N TRP A 46 14.05 43.94 2.80
CA TRP A 46 15.17 44.60 3.48
C TRP A 46 15.50 45.94 2.82
N GLY A 47 16.23 46.78 3.55
CA GLY A 47 16.76 48.04 3.05
C GLY A 47 18.13 48.35 3.67
N ILE A 48 18.89 49.23 3.04
CA ILE A 48 20.21 49.66 3.54
C ILE A 48 20.17 51.16 3.80
N LEU A 49 20.59 51.56 5.00
CA LEU A 49 20.79 52.94 5.37
C LEU A 49 22.08 53.07 6.18
N ASN A 50 22.97 53.99 5.78
CA ASN A 50 24.26 54.24 6.44
C ASN A 50 25.07 52.95 6.67
N ASP A 51 25.20 52.12 5.62
CA ASP A 51 25.90 50.82 5.63
C ASP A 51 25.35 49.79 6.65
N LYS A 52 24.12 50.00 7.14
CA LYS A 52 23.39 49.04 7.98
C LYS A 52 22.23 48.43 7.20
N ILE A 53 22.12 47.11 7.28
CA ILE A 53 21.01 46.35 6.71
C ILE A 53 19.88 46.31 7.74
N TYR A 54 18.68 46.71 7.30
CA TYR A 54 17.45 46.64 8.07
C TYR A 54 16.53 45.59 7.43
N ILE A 55 15.96 44.72 8.26
CA ILE A 55 14.91 43.79 7.82
C ILE A 55 13.57 44.48 8.05
N LEU A 56 12.80 44.63 6.99
CA LEU A 56 11.50 45.28 6.99
C LEU A 56 10.39 44.26 7.20
N GLN A 57 10.49 43.11 6.53
CA GLN A 57 9.53 42.02 6.62
C GLN A 57 10.22 40.66 6.43
N SER A 58 9.69 39.61 7.06
CA SER A 58 10.12 38.22 6.84
C SER A 58 8.90 37.30 6.91
N ARG A 59 8.52 36.69 5.79
CA ARG A 59 7.34 35.82 5.67
C ARG A 59 7.72 34.40 5.21
N PRO A 60 6.98 33.35 5.62
CA PRO A 60 7.19 32.00 5.11
C PRO A 60 7.02 31.92 3.60
N VAL A 61 7.97 31.25 2.93
CA VAL A 61 7.76 30.77 1.56
C VAL A 61 6.85 29.55 1.63
N THR A 62 5.65 29.65 1.10
CA THR A 62 4.65 28.56 1.16
C THR A 62 4.73 27.61 -0.03
N ASN A 63 5.28 28.04 -1.17
CA ASN A 63 5.28 27.24 -2.39
C ASN A 63 6.45 26.25 -2.50
N ALA A 64 7.58 26.52 -1.85
CA ALA A 64 8.76 25.65 -1.94
C ALA A 64 8.61 24.32 -1.17
N ALA A 65 7.62 24.22 -0.28
CA ALA A 65 7.24 23.01 0.44
C ALA A 65 5.91 22.42 -0.07
N ALA A 66 5.39 22.91 -1.20
CA ALA A 66 4.18 22.36 -1.79
C ALA A 66 4.48 20.95 -2.30
N ILE A 67 3.73 19.98 -1.79
CA ILE A 67 3.75 18.60 -2.27
C ILE A 67 3.37 18.63 -3.75
N THR A 68 4.19 18.01 -4.60
CA THR A 68 3.92 17.92 -6.04
C THR A 68 2.72 17.00 -6.31
N ASP A 69 2.05 17.18 -7.45
CA ASP A 69 0.95 16.29 -7.85
C ASP A 69 1.39 14.81 -7.89
N GLU A 70 2.65 14.54 -8.21
CA GLU A 70 3.20 13.18 -8.20
C GLU A 70 3.39 12.65 -6.78
N GLU A 71 3.87 13.46 -5.84
CA GLU A 71 3.97 13.07 -4.43
C GLU A 71 2.58 12.86 -3.80
N ILE A 72 1.58 13.69 -4.16
CA ILE A 72 0.18 13.51 -3.71
C ILE A 72 -0.38 12.20 -4.25
N LYS A 73 -0.18 11.88 -5.53
CA LYS A 73 -0.68 10.63 -6.13
C LYS A 73 -0.06 9.38 -5.51
N ARG A 74 1.17 9.49 -5.01
CA ARG A 74 1.94 8.37 -4.44
C ARG A 74 1.95 8.36 -2.91
N GLU A 75 1.18 9.23 -2.27
CA GLU A 75 1.10 9.33 -0.81
C GLU A 75 0.69 7.99 -0.16
N PHE A 76 -0.15 7.22 -0.86
CA PHE A 76 -0.65 5.92 -0.42
C PHE A 76 0.04 4.75 -1.12
N ASP A 77 1.23 4.96 -1.71
CA ASP A 77 2.01 3.86 -2.28
C ASP A 77 2.56 2.97 -1.17
N SER A 78 2.44 1.66 -1.37
CA SER A 78 2.95 0.68 -0.41
C SER A 78 4.47 0.59 -0.49
N PRO A 79 5.16 0.46 0.66
CA PRO A 79 6.59 0.24 0.67
C PRO A 79 6.92 -1.11 0.01
N LEU A 80 7.88 -1.09 -0.91
CA LEU A 80 8.40 -2.29 -1.53
C LEU A 80 9.44 -2.96 -0.64
N ARG A 81 9.47 -4.29 -0.64
CA ARG A 81 10.49 -5.07 0.06
C ARG A 81 11.85 -4.95 -0.61
N CYS A 82 11.87 -4.96 -1.94
CA CYS A 82 13.05 -4.91 -2.79
C CYS A 82 12.70 -4.29 -4.15
N GLU A 83 13.72 -3.96 -4.93
CA GLU A 83 13.55 -3.38 -6.27
C GLU A 83 12.87 -4.32 -7.26
N ASN A 84 13.05 -5.64 -7.11
CA ASN A 84 12.51 -6.67 -7.98
C ASN A 84 11.18 -7.24 -7.44
N GLU A 85 10.23 -6.39 -7.08
CA GLU A 85 8.90 -6.85 -6.67
C GLU A 85 7.96 -6.92 -7.87
N TYR A 86 7.31 -8.07 -8.04
CA TYR A 86 6.34 -8.30 -9.11
C TYR A 86 4.93 -8.09 -8.59
N THR A 87 4.21 -7.15 -9.19
CA THR A 87 2.83 -6.82 -8.81
C THR A 87 1.87 -7.08 -9.96
N THR A 88 0.62 -7.37 -9.64
CA THR A 88 -0.43 -7.61 -10.63
C THR A 88 -1.76 -7.00 -10.20
N VAL A 89 -2.54 -6.58 -11.20
CA VAL A 89 -3.96 -6.26 -11.05
C VAL A 89 -4.87 -7.42 -11.45
N ALA A 90 -4.31 -8.57 -11.83
CA ALA A 90 -5.09 -9.77 -12.14
C ALA A 90 -5.98 -10.15 -10.94
N ASN A 91 -7.22 -10.55 -11.21
CA ASN A 91 -8.29 -10.74 -10.23
C ASN A 91 -8.74 -9.45 -9.51
N VAL A 92 -7.84 -8.74 -8.84
CA VAL A 92 -8.20 -7.55 -8.03
C VAL A 92 -8.72 -6.39 -8.86
N GLY A 93 -8.23 -6.21 -10.10
CA GLY A 93 -8.69 -5.16 -11.01
C GLY A 93 -10.10 -5.39 -11.56
N GLU A 94 -10.63 -6.63 -11.50
CA GLU A 94 -12.04 -6.91 -11.82
C GLU A 94 -12.96 -6.59 -10.63
N VAL A 95 -12.48 -6.85 -9.41
CA VAL A 95 -13.23 -6.61 -8.17
C VAL A 95 -13.20 -5.12 -7.77
N MET A 96 -12.05 -4.48 -7.96
CA MET A 96 -11.77 -3.09 -7.62
C MET A 96 -11.12 -2.38 -8.82
N PRO A 97 -11.92 -2.05 -9.84
CA PRO A 97 -11.39 -1.41 -11.04
C PRO A 97 -10.96 0.03 -10.78
N GLY A 98 -9.79 0.38 -11.31
CA GLY A 98 -9.28 1.75 -11.30
C GLY A 98 -8.78 2.23 -9.93
N ALA A 99 -8.67 3.55 -9.81
CA ALA A 99 -8.21 4.20 -8.60
C ALA A 99 -9.30 4.18 -7.51
N ILE A 100 -8.90 3.79 -6.30
CA ILE A 100 -9.76 3.75 -5.12
C ILE A 100 -9.43 4.92 -4.16
N SER A 101 -10.39 5.30 -3.32
CA SER A 101 -10.21 6.42 -2.40
C SER A 101 -9.16 6.08 -1.31
N PRO A 102 -8.48 7.08 -0.72
CA PRO A 102 -7.61 6.87 0.44
C PRO A 102 -8.27 6.10 1.59
N MET A 103 -9.55 6.36 1.86
CA MET A 103 -10.33 5.64 2.88
C MET A 103 -10.54 4.17 2.50
N THR A 104 -10.77 3.90 1.22
CA THR A 104 -10.87 2.52 0.71
C THR A 104 -9.54 1.80 0.84
N ILE A 105 -8.43 2.46 0.51
CA ILE A 105 -7.08 1.90 0.67
C ILE A 105 -6.86 1.52 2.14
N ASP A 106 -7.02 2.47 3.05
CA ASP A 106 -6.79 2.25 4.49
C ASP A 106 -7.64 1.10 5.04
N LEU A 107 -8.92 1.03 4.66
CA LEU A 107 -9.84 -0.01 5.11
C LEU A 107 -9.47 -1.39 4.53
N MET A 108 -9.31 -1.49 3.21
CA MET A 108 -9.15 -2.78 2.53
C MET A 108 -7.79 -3.41 2.81
N VAL A 109 -6.73 -2.59 2.86
CA VAL A 109 -5.37 -3.03 3.19
C VAL A 109 -5.34 -3.64 4.59
N LYS A 110 -5.96 -3.00 5.59
CA LYS A 110 -6.05 -3.55 6.96
C LYS A 110 -6.95 -4.78 7.02
N PHE A 111 -8.11 -4.73 6.38
CA PHE A 111 -9.11 -5.80 6.37
C PHE A 111 -8.54 -7.11 5.81
N PHE A 112 -7.92 -7.06 4.63
CA PHE A 112 -7.34 -8.25 4.03
C PHE A 112 -6.00 -8.62 4.66
N GLY A 113 -5.16 -7.65 5.03
CA GLY A 113 -3.88 -7.91 5.69
C GLY A 113 -4.04 -8.74 6.96
N GLY A 114 -4.94 -8.33 7.87
CA GLY A 114 -5.22 -9.07 9.10
C GLY A 114 -5.86 -10.45 8.85
N ALA A 115 -6.74 -10.55 7.85
CA ALA A 115 -7.34 -11.83 7.47
C ALA A 115 -6.31 -12.83 6.94
N MET A 116 -5.41 -12.38 6.07
CA MET A 116 -4.35 -13.20 5.47
C MET A 116 -3.31 -13.63 6.50
N GLU A 117 -2.92 -12.74 7.43
CA GLU A 117 -2.03 -13.08 8.54
C GLU A 117 -2.65 -14.16 9.45
N LYS A 118 -3.89 -13.95 9.88
CA LYS A 118 -4.63 -14.90 10.73
C LYS A 118 -4.77 -16.25 10.04
N GLN A 119 -5.14 -16.25 8.76
CA GLN A 119 -5.27 -17.47 7.97
C GLN A 119 -3.94 -18.20 7.84
N SER A 120 -2.85 -17.50 7.58
CA SER A 120 -1.50 -18.08 7.48
C SER A 120 -1.09 -18.76 8.79
N LEU A 121 -1.32 -18.10 9.93
CA LEU A 121 -1.06 -18.66 11.25
C LEU A 121 -1.86 -19.94 11.52
N GLU A 122 -3.17 -19.93 11.28
CA GLU A 122 -4.05 -21.09 11.52
C GLU A 122 -3.73 -22.28 10.62
N LYS A 123 -3.37 -22.01 9.36
CA LYS A 123 -2.99 -23.02 8.38
C LYS A 123 -1.56 -23.54 8.57
N GLY A 124 -0.81 -22.97 9.53
CA GLY A 124 0.58 -23.35 9.79
C GLY A 124 1.55 -22.90 8.70
N PHE A 125 1.15 -21.95 7.85
CA PHE A 125 2.09 -21.25 6.97
C PHE A 125 3.01 -20.42 7.86
N ILE A 126 4.23 -20.89 8.13
CA ILE A 126 5.30 -20.06 8.70
C ILE A 126 5.85 -19.22 7.56
N ASP A 127 5.01 -18.30 7.14
CA ASP A 127 5.36 -17.31 6.15
C ASP A 127 5.96 -16.13 6.93
N ASN A 128 7.27 -15.91 6.79
CA ASN A 128 7.97 -14.79 7.41
C ASN A 128 7.48 -13.43 6.87
N PHE A 129 6.76 -13.41 5.75
CA PHE A 129 6.25 -12.22 5.08
C PHE A 129 5.06 -11.64 5.85
N TYR A 130 4.08 -12.45 6.29
CA TYR A 130 2.94 -11.96 7.10
C TYR A 130 3.32 -11.53 8.53
N LYS A 131 4.56 -11.73 8.95
CA LYS A 131 5.09 -11.26 10.25
C LYS A 131 5.89 -9.95 10.15
N CYS A 132 6.10 -9.41 8.95
CA CYS A 132 6.92 -8.22 8.76
C CYS A 132 6.20 -6.96 9.25
N LYS A 133 6.88 -6.13 10.04
CA LYS A 133 6.36 -4.83 10.52
C LYS A 133 6.62 -3.66 9.56
N TYR A 134 7.48 -3.85 8.56
CA TYR A 134 8.04 -2.77 7.74
C TYR A 134 7.42 -2.64 6.37
N PHE A 135 6.86 -3.72 5.84
CA PHE A 135 6.13 -3.73 4.58
C PHE A 135 4.95 -4.69 4.70
N GLN A 136 3.91 -4.42 3.93
CA GLN A 136 2.73 -5.26 3.92
C GLN A 136 2.84 -6.27 2.78
N PRO A 137 2.75 -7.59 3.06
CA PRO A 137 2.69 -8.61 2.03
C PRO A 137 1.25 -8.78 1.50
N GLY A 138 1.16 -9.40 0.33
CA GLY A 138 -0.07 -9.88 -0.29
C GLY A 138 -0.77 -8.80 -1.11
N ILE A 139 -1.09 -7.67 -0.47
CA ILE A 139 -1.79 -6.55 -1.09
C ILE A 139 -0.94 -5.30 -0.97
N LEU A 140 -0.71 -4.68 -2.12
CA LEU A 140 0.01 -3.44 -2.27
C LEU A 140 -0.91 -2.40 -2.91
N THR A 141 -0.53 -1.14 -2.76
CA THR A 141 -1.18 -0.02 -3.42
C THR A 141 -0.15 0.80 -4.17
N PHE A 142 -0.46 1.17 -5.42
CA PHE A 142 0.36 2.10 -6.20
C PHE A 142 -0.55 3.03 -6.98
N THR A 143 -0.33 4.34 -6.87
CA THR A 143 -1.12 5.39 -7.52
C THR A 143 -2.63 5.18 -7.29
N ASN A 144 -3.00 4.87 -6.05
CA ASN A 144 -4.36 4.53 -5.63
C ASN A 144 -4.98 3.28 -6.28
N HIS A 145 -4.21 2.41 -6.92
CA HIS A 145 -4.68 1.12 -7.43
C HIS A 145 -4.29 0.00 -6.46
N MET A 146 -5.22 -0.91 -6.19
CA MET A 146 -4.90 -2.12 -5.44
C MET A 146 -4.22 -3.14 -6.35
N MET A 147 -3.13 -3.72 -5.86
CA MET A 147 -2.33 -4.71 -6.55
C MET A 147 -2.04 -5.89 -5.62
N LEU A 148 -1.76 -7.04 -6.22
CA LEU A 148 -1.33 -8.25 -5.51
C LEU A 148 0.13 -8.55 -5.83
N THR A 149 0.85 -9.09 -4.86
CA THR A 149 2.21 -9.61 -5.06
C THR A 149 2.16 -10.93 -5.83
N VAL A 150 2.78 -10.96 -7.01
CA VAL A 150 2.73 -12.14 -7.91
C VAL A 150 3.43 -13.32 -7.25
N VAL A 151 4.62 -13.11 -6.70
CA VAL A 151 5.39 -14.21 -6.11
C VAL A 151 4.67 -14.82 -4.93
N GLU A 152 4.19 -14.02 -3.99
CA GLU A 152 3.49 -14.54 -2.81
C GLU A 152 2.17 -15.22 -3.17
N LEU A 153 1.51 -14.84 -4.27
CA LEU A 153 0.36 -15.55 -4.83
C LEU A 153 0.75 -16.94 -5.36
N ILE A 154 1.75 -17.03 -6.23
CA ILE A 154 2.10 -18.30 -6.90
C ILE A 154 2.81 -19.28 -5.97
N THR A 155 3.46 -18.79 -4.92
CA THR A 155 4.18 -19.63 -3.94
C THR A 155 3.29 -20.20 -2.83
N ARG A 156 2.01 -19.79 -2.72
CA ARG A 156 1.10 -20.28 -1.65
C ARG A 156 0.98 -21.79 -1.57
N TYR A 157 1.15 -22.47 -2.70
CA TYR A 157 1.06 -23.92 -2.83
C TYR A 157 2.41 -24.56 -3.18
N GLY A 158 3.51 -23.88 -2.86
CA GLY A 158 4.86 -24.23 -3.29
C GLY A 158 5.18 -23.72 -4.70
N VAL A 159 6.37 -24.05 -5.20
CA VAL A 159 6.83 -23.67 -6.55
C VAL A 159 6.82 -24.90 -7.45
N ASN A 160 6.34 -24.75 -8.69
CA ASN A 160 6.25 -25.84 -9.69
C ASN A 160 5.43 -27.06 -9.25
N THR A 161 4.48 -26.88 -8.32
CA THR A 161 3.53 -27.94 -7.96
C THR A 161 2.31 -27.91 -8.90
N PRO A 162 1.60 -29.03 -9.14
CA PRO A 162 0.34 -29.01 -9.89
C PRO A 162 -0.67 -28.03 -9.31
N ALA A 163 -0.64 -27.83 -7.99
CA ALA A 163 -1.50 -26.89 -7.29
C ALA A 163 -1.13 -25.43 -7.57
N SER A 164 0.16 -25.09 -7.53
CA SER A 164 0.68 -23.77 -7.92
C SER A 164 0.35 -23.45 -9.38
N ASN A 165 0.51 -24.42 -10.29
CA ASN A 165 0.15 -24.25 -11.71
C ASN A 165 -1.35 -24.03 -11.92
N GLY A 166 -2.19 -24.80 -11.24
CA GLY A 166 -3.64 -24.61 -11.28
C GLY A 166 -4.07 -23.25 -10.74
N PHE A 167 -3.43 -22.79 -9.66
CA PHE A 167 -3.68 -21.47 -9.09
C PHE A 167 -3.25 -20.34 -10.05
N MET A 168 -2.08 -20.46 -10.69
CA MET A 168 -1.63 -19.52 -11.73
C MET A 168 -2.64 -19.40 -12.87
N ILE A 169 -3.14 -20.51 -13.39
CA ILE A 169 -4.16 -20.50 -14.44
C ILE A 169 -5.45 -19.83 -13.93
N SER A 170 -5.86 -20.08 -12.69
CA SER A 170 -7.07 -19.47 -12.12
C SER A 170 -6.97 -17.95 -11.97
N ILE A 171 -5.78 -17.40 -11.74
CA ILE A 171 -5.57 -15.95 -11.55
C ILE A 171 -5.19 -15.25 -12.86
N PHE A 172 -4.29 -15.83 -13.64
CA PHE A 172 -3.70 -15.20 -14.81
C PHE A 172 -4.23 -15.74 -16.15
N GLY A 173 -5.05 -16.81 -16.13
CA GLY A 173 -5.47 -17.53 -17.33
C GLY A 173 -4.35 -18.32 -18.02
N ARG A 174 -3.14 -18.30 -17.45
CA ARG A 174 -1.93 -18.95 -17.99
C ARG A 174 -0.95 -19.29 -16.88
N ILE A 175 0.01 -20.14 -17.20
CA ILE A 175 1.20 -20.35 -16.36
C ILE A 175 2.18 -19.22 -16.67
N LEU A 176 2.79 -18.65 -15.64
CA LEU A 176 3.86 -17.65 -15.79
C LEU A 176 5.18 -18.39 -15.98
N ASP A 177 5.93 -17.99 -17.00
CA ASP A 177 7.14 -18.66 -17.50
C ASP A 177 8.35 -17.71 -17.56
N ASP A 178 8.25 -16.55 -16.92
CA ASP A 178 9.34 -15.58 -16.82
C ASP A 178 10.45 -16.12 -15.90
N PRO A 179 11.70 -16.29 -16.39
CA PRO A 179 12.78 -16.88 -15.60
C PRO A 179 13.13 -16.07 -14.34
N ASP A 180 13.16 -14.74 -14.44
CA ASP A 180 13.56 -13.87 -13.33
C ASP A 180 12.50 -13.91 -12.21
N LEU A 181 11.22 -13.95 -12.59
CA LEU A 181 10.11 -14.15 -11.66
C LEU A 181 10.20 -15.50 -10.94
N LEU A 182 10.47 -16.58 -11.69
CA LEU A 182 10.53 -17.93 -11.14
C LEU A 182 11.75 -18.12 -10.23
N ASP A 183 12.91 -17.61 -10.61
CA ASP A 183 14.12 -17.62 -9.79
C ASP A 183 13.88 -16.86 -8.48
N TYR A 184 13.26 -15.67 -8.55
CA TYR A 184 12.85 -14.92 -7.36
C TYR A 184 11.83 -15.70 -6.51
N ALA A 185 10.87 -16.41 -7.10
CA ALA A 185 9.93 -17.26 -6.38
C ALA A 185 10.61 -18.47 -5.70
N HIS A 186 11.59 -19.07 -6.36
CA HIS A 186 12.39 -20.17 -5.83
C HIS A 186 13.25 -19.72 -4.65
N GLU A 187 13.89 -18.56 -4.72
CA GLU A 187 14.65 -18.00 -3.59
C GLU A 187 13.79 -17.74 -2.36
N LYS A 188 12.50 -17.44 -2.57
CA LYS A 188 11.52 -17.13 -1.51
C LYS A 188 11.00 -18.36 -0.79
N VAL A 189 10.91 -19.51 -1.46
CA VAL A 189 10.42 -20.78 -0.90
C VAL A 189 11.58 -21.76 -0.72
N LYS A 190 12.39 -21.57 0.34
CA LYS A 190 13.54 -22.45 0.62
C LYS A 190 13.16 -23.79 1.25
N GLU A 191 11.98 -23.87 1.88
CA GLU A 191 11.47 -25.09 2.50
C GLU A 191 10.00 -25.26 2.09
N GLY A 192 9.71 -26.28 1.29
CA GLY A 192 8.34 -26.65 0.98
C GLY A 192 7.61 -27.07 2.25
N ILE A 193 6.41 -26.54 2.47
CA ILE A 193 5.61 -26.86 3.65
C ILE A 193 5.21 -28.34 3.57
N GLN A 194 5.64 -29.15 4.53
CA GLN A 194 5.06 -30.47 4.75
C GLN A 194 3.63 -30.30 5.24
N GLN A 195 2.66 -30.50 4.34
CA GLN A 195 1.25 -30.47 4.70
C GLN A 195 0.94 -31.66 5.62
N SER A 196 0.58 -31.37 6.88
CA SER A 196 0.10 -32.38 7.83
C SER A 196 -1.15 -33.09 7.28
N TRP A 197 -1.37 -34.35 7.63
CA TRP A 197 -2.60 -35.07 7.29
C TRP A 197 -3.87 -34.35 7.80
N TYR A 198 -3.76 -33.68 8.96
CA TYR A 198 -4.83 -32.86 9.52
C TYR A 198 -5.17 -31.67 8.61
N PHE A 199 -4.14 -31.06 8.00
CA PHE A 199 -4.30 -29.97 7.05
C PHE A 199 -5.02 -30.43 5.79
N ASN A 200 -4.67 -31.60 5.26
CA ASN A 200 -5.36 -32.20 4.11
C ASN A 200 -6.83 -32.50 4.43
N LEU A 201 -7.14 -33.06 5.60
CA LEU A 201 -8.52 -33.32 6.01
C LEU A 201 -9.33 -32.01 6.12
N ARG A 202 -8.73 -30.98 6.73
CA ARG A 202 -9.33 -29.66 6.87
C ARG A 202 -9.56 -28.99 5.51
N TYR A 203 -8.62 -29.11 4.59
CA TYR A 203 -8.73 -28.61 3.22
C TYR A 203 -9.96 -29.20 2.51
N TYR A 204 -10.12 -30.52 2.51
CA TYR A 204 -11.30 -31.16 1.91
C TYR A 204 -12.59 -30.80 2.64
N TRP A 205 -12.56 -30.70 3.97
CA TRP A 205 -13.71 -30.22 4.72
C TRP A 205 -14.13 -28.81 4.27
N ASP A 206 -13.19 -27.87 4.21
CA ASP A 206 -13.50 -26.51 3.80
C ASP A 206 -13.98 -26.44 2.35
N LEU A 207 -13.48 -27.29 1.45
CA LEU A 207 -13.91 -27.35 0.05
C LEU A 207 -15.42 -27.63 -0.11
N PHE A 208 -15.97 -28.51 0.75
CA PHE A 208 -17.38 -28.94 0.68
C PHE A 208 -18.29 -28.24 1.70
N PHE A 209 -17.74 -27.70 2.79
CA PHE A 209 -18.50 -27.22 3.93
C PHE A 209 -18.20 -25.76 4.35
N PHE A 210 -17.57 -24.94 3.50
CA PHE A 210 -17.24 -23.54 3.86
C PHE A 210 -18.46 -22.67 4.17
N ASP A 211 -19.56 -22.90 3.46
CA ASP A 211 -20.79 -22.13 3.49
C ASP A 211 -21.61 -22.34 4.76
N PHE A 212 -21.42 -23.44 5.48
CA PHE A 212 -22.13 -23.76 6.73
C PHE A 212 -22.08 -22.64 7.78
N THR A 213 -20.97 -21.91 7.81
CA THR A 213 -20.76 -20.82 8.77
C THR A 213 -21.15 -19.44 8.22
N LEU A 214 -21.42 -19.34 6.92
CA LEU A 214 -21.70 -18.09 6.23
C LEU A 214 -22.96 -17.38 6.78
N PRO A 215 -24.10 -18.06 7.05
CA PRO A 215 -25.28 -17.39 7.62
C PRO A 215 -25.02 -16.78 9.00
N LYS A 216 -24.20 -17.45 9.83
CA LYS A 216 -23.84 -16.96 11.16
C LYS A 216 -22.99 -15.70 11.08
N VAL A 217 -22.01 -15.68 10.17
CA VAL A 217 -21.15 -14.51 9.96
C VAL A 217 -21.93 -13.36 9.32
N TRP A 218 -22.75 -13.66 8.33
CA TRP A 218 -23.64 -12.68 7.69
C TRP A 218 -24.56 -11.98 8.70
N LYS A 219 -25.17 -12.74 9.61
CA LYS A 219 -26.03 -12.17 10.67
C LYS A 219 -25.29 -11.21 11.60
N LYS A 220 -23.97 -11.38 11.81
CA LYS A 220 -23.17 -10.45 12.63
C LYS A 220 -22.93 -9.11 11.93
N ILE A 221 -22.87 -9.09 10.59
CA ILE A 221 -22.42 -7.93 9.80
C ILE A 221 -23.56 -7.19 9.09
N PHE A 222 -24.64 -7.88 8.70
CA PHE A 222 -25.68 -7.34 7.80
C PHE A 222 -26.42 -6.12 8.34
N ASP A 223 -26.46 -5.95 9.66
CA ASP A 223 -27.03 -4.78 10.32
C ASP A 223 -26.12 -4.34 11.48
N TYR A 224 -24.81 -4.31 11.21
CA TYR A 224 -23.84 -3.92 12.22
C TYR A 224 -23.94 -2.43 12.52
N HIS A 225 -24.58 -2.11 13.65
CA HIS A 225 -24.63 -0.76 14.16
C HIS A 225 -23.44 -0.51 15.09
N MET A 226 -22.59 0.44 14.72
CA MET A 226 -21.53 0.87 15.63
C MET A 226 -22.17 1.57 16.84
N GLY A 227 -22.07 0.96 18.01
CA GLY A 227 -22.71 1.41 19.24
C GLY A 227 -22.09 2.68 19.85
N PHE A 228 -21.14 3.33 19.18
CA PHE A 228 -20.32 4.39 19.78
C PHE A 228 -21.13 5.66 20.13
N MET A 229 -22.26 5.90 19.46
CA MET A 229 -23.15 7.04 19.77
C MET A 229 -24.01 6.82 21.03
N LYS A 230 -23.95 5.63 21.64
CA LYS A 230 -24.69 5.30 22.87
C LYS A 230 -23.90 5.66 24.14
N HIS A 231 -22.62 6.01 24.01
CA HIS A 231 -21.75 6.30 25.14
C HIS A 231 -21.85 7.77 25.53
N GLU A 232 -21.84 8.03 26.83
CA GLU A 232 -22.04 9.38 27.39
C GLU A 232 -20.72 10.16 27.47
N THR A 233 -19.58 9.46 27.47
CA THR A 233 -18.26 10.09 27.58
C THR A 233 -17.37 9.84 26.36
N ALA A 234 -16.51 10.81 26.05
CA ALA A 234 -15.53 10.68 24.97
C ALA A 234 -14.58 9.49 25.15
N LYS A 235 -14.27 9.13 26.40
CA LYS A 235 -13.42 7.97 26.72
C LYS A 235 -14.10 6.66 26.36
N GLU A 236 -15.37 6.48 26.76
CA GLU A 236 -16.14 5.28 26.42
C GLU A 236 -16.36 5.16 24.91
N THR A 237 -16.63 6.27 24.23
CA THR A 237 -16.71 6.33 22.76
C THR A 237 -15.39 5.88 22.12
N PHE A 238 -14.26 6.41 22.60
CA PHE A 238 -12.94 6.03 22.12
C PHE A 238 -12.65 4.54 22.35
N ASP A 239 -12.86 4.04 23.57
CA ASP A 239 -12.64 2.64 23.91
C ASP A 239 -13.54 1.71 23.07
N SER A 240 -14.78 2.11 22.80
CA SER A 240 -15.71 1.37 21.94
C SER A 240 -15.26 1.34 20.49
N LEU A 241 -14.71 2.43 19.96
CA LEU A 241 -14.16 2.48 18.60
C LEU A 241 -12.95 1.56 18.49
N MET A 242 -12.01 1.65 19.43
CA MET A 242 -10.81 0.83 19.46
C MET A 242 -11.12 -0.67 19.58
N ASN A 243 -12.16 -1.04 20.34
CA ASN A 243 -12.62 -2.42 20.45
C ASN A 243 -13.41 -2.92 19.23
N SER A 244 -13.79 -2.03 18.30
CA SER A 244 -14.57 -2.40 17.10
C SER A 244 -13.68 -2.70 15.89
N CYS A 245 -12.38 -2.44 15.95
CA CYS A 245 -11.46 -2.56 14.81
C CYS A 245 -11.35 -3.98 14.23
N SER A 246 -11.63 -5.03 15.02
CA SER A 246 -11.56 -6.44 14.61
C SER A 246 -12.91 -7.11 14.39
N VAL A 247 -14.01 -6.35 14.45
CA VAL A 247 -15.37 -6.91 14.36
C VAL A 247 -15.62 -7.61 13.02
N PHE A 248 -14.96 -7.12 11.97
CA PHE A 248 -15.10 -7.68 10.63
C PHE A 248 -14.11 -8.79 10.29
N ASP A 249 -13.19 -9.16 11.20
CA ASP A 249 -12.15 -10.17 10.94
C ASP A 249 -12.74 -11.53 10.57
N ASP A 250 -13.82 -11.96 11.23
CA ASP A 250 -14.53 -13.21 10.92
C ASP A 250 -15.11 -13.17 9.50
N ALA A 251 -15.62 -12.01 9.07
CA ALA A 251 -16.17 -11.81 7.74
C ALA A 251 -15.07 -11.76 6.68
N ALA A 252 -13.98 -11.07 6.96
CA ALA A 252 -12.79 -11.02 6.12
C ALA A 252 -12.22 -12.41 5.87
N LYS A 253 -12.06 -13.19 6.95
CA LYS A 253 -11.61 -14.58 6.88
C LYS A 253 -12.53 -15.43 6.03
N LYS A 254 -13.86 -15.33 6.23
CA LYS A 254 -14.82 -16.10 5.42
C LYS A 254 -14.81 -15.69 3.95
N HIS A 255 -14.66 -14.40 3.66
CA HIS A 255 -14.49 -13.93 2.29
C HIS A 255 -13.25 -14.54 1.62
N MET A 256 -12.12 -14.60 2.34
CA MET A 256 -10.89 -15.23 1.85
C MET A 256 -11.09 -16.74 1.60
N GLU A 257 -11.71 -17.46 2.53
CA GLU A 257 -12.02 -18.89 2.35
C GLU A 257 -12.92 -19.14 1.13
N CYS A 258 -13.96 -18.33 0.92
CA CYS A 258 -14.81 -18.42 -0.27
C CYS A 258 -14.01 -18.21 -1.57
N THR A 259 -13.14 -17.20 -1.59
CA THR A 259 -12.31 -16.85 -2.75
C THR A 259 -11.31 -17.95 -3.08
N GLU A 260 -10.63 -18.48 -2.08
CA GLU A 260 -9.69 -19.60 -2.24
C GLU A 260 -10.40 -20.88 -2.66
N ASN A 261 -11.59 -21.17 -2.12
CA ASN A 261 -12.34 -22.36 -2.48
C ASN A 261 -12.75 -22.39 -3.95
N SER A 262 -13.12 -21.24 -4.52
CA SER A 262 -13.34 -21.12 -5.97
C SER A 262 -12.09 -21.55 -6.76
N SER A 263 -10.93 -21.06 -6.34
CA SER A 263 -9.64 -21.40 -6.97
C SER A 263 -9.27 -22.88 -6.78
N ASN A 264 -9.54 -23.44 -5.59
CA ASN A 264 -9.32 -24.85 -5.28
C ASN A 264 -10.20 -25.77 -6.16
N TRP A 265 -11.47 -25.41 -6.35
CA TRP A 265 -12.37 -26.14 -7.25
C TRP A 265 -11.90 -26.09 -8.70
N ASN A 266 -11.50 -24.91 -9.20
CA ASN A 266 -10.91 -24.77 -10.53
C ASN A 266 -9.68 -25.67 -10.70
N MET A 267 -8.77 -25.66 -9.72
CA MET A 267 -7.57 -26.49 -9.72
C MET A 267 -7.90 -27.99 -9.78
N ILE A 268 -8.85 -28.48 -9.00
CA ILE A 268 -9.29 -29.89 -9.03
C ILE A 268 -9.88 -30.24 -10.40
N MET A 269 -10.74 -29.38 -10.94
CA MET A 269 -11.34 -29.57 -12.26
C MET A 269 -10.28 -29.63 -13.37
N PHE A 270 -9.32 -28.70 -13.37
CA PHE A 270 -8.22 -28.72 -14.34
C PHE A 270 -7.34 -29.96 -14.19
N SER A 271 -7.03 -30.38 -12.96
CA SER A 271 -6.25 -31.60 -12.71
C SER A 271 -6.94 -32.86 -13.27
N ILE A 272 -8.25 -32.97 -13.10
CA ILE A 272 -9.04 -34.07 -13.68
C ILE A 272 -9.00 -34.00 -15.22
N LEU A 273 -9.23 -32.82 -15.80
CA LEU A 273 -9.23 -32.62 -17.26
C LEU A 273 -7.86 -32.86 -17.91
N CYS A 274 -6.77 -32.50 -17.23
CA CYS A 274 -5.41 -32.77 -17.71
C CYS A 274 -5.11 -34.27 -17.71
N LYS A 275 -5.48 -35.00 -16.63
CA LYS A 275 -5.28 -36.45 -16.53
C LYS A 275 -6.08 -37.23 -17.58
N THR A 276 -7.31 -36.80 -17.90
CA THR A 276 -8.10 -37.46 -18.95
C THR A 276 -7.52 -37.20 -20.34
N LYS A 277 -6.95 -36.02 -20.59
CA LYS A 277 -6.27 -35.70 -21.84
C LYS A 277 -5.03 -36.58 -22.05
N GLU A 278 -4.15 -36.71 -21.06
CA GLU A 278 -2.98 -37.60 -21.14
C GLU A 278 -3.38 -39.06 -21.40
N SER A 279 -4.40 -39.56 -20.69
CA SER A 279 -4.94 -40.91 -20.90
C SER A 279 -5.47 -41.13 -22.32
N ALA A 280 -6.10 -40.11 -22.91
CA ALA A 280 -6.59 -40.13 -24.30
C ALA A 280 -5.47 -40.08 -25.36
N TYR A 281 -4.29 -39.54 -25.03
CA TYR A 281 -3.11 -39.54 -25.93
C TYR A 281 -2.25 -40.80 -25.76
N THR A 282 -2.27 -41.46 -24.60
CA THR A 282 -1.57 -42.74 -24.36
C THR A 282 -2.36 -43.98 -24.78
N SER A 283 -3.62 -43.81 -25.22
CA SER A 283 -4.51 -44.89 -25.67
C SER A 283 -4.66 -44.98 -27.19
N ASN A 284 -3.80 -44.29 -27.95
CA ASN A 284 -3.54 -44.51 -29.38
C ASN A 284 -2.14 -45.09 -29.58
#